data_AF-A0A2N2GLW8-F1
#
_entry.id   AF-A0A2N2GLW8-F1
#
_cell.length_a   1.000
_cell.length_b   1.000
_cell.length_c   1.000
_cell.angle_alpha   90.00
_cell.angle_beta   90.00
_cell.angle_gamma   90.00
#
_symmetry.space_group_name_H-M   'P 1'
#
loop_
_entity.id
_entity.type
_entity.pdbx_description
1 polymer ?
#
loop_
_entity_poly.entity_id
_entity_poly.type
_entity_poly.pdbx_seq_one_letter_code
_entity_poly.pdbx_strand_id
1 'polypeptide(L)'
;MAATQVFSIYDLHEQEIVRWVGAEMAIGGGGYCVDEQTVETGWASATPVVWQDDSIPYRQFTHIDMELADGRVFSLVSQFQDGTDFYGLYLVLSDAISKLREADDGGIYRVRELTDFPTGVTSVRAVRRDGPTSVVEAEFSFREGVIRFLSAEVHERDGGYVIVERDESVLVQMERSNA
;
A
#
# COMPACT_ATOMS: atom_id res chain seq x y z
N MET A 1 -22.98 -3.05 12.04
CA MET A 1 -22.01 -3.18 10.93
C MET A 1 -21.59 -4.63 10.89
N ALA A 2 -21.63 -5.27 9.73
CA ALA A 2 -21.07 -6.63 9.60
C ALA A 2 -19.56 -6.55 9.84
N ALA A 3 -18.97 -7.53 10.51
CA ALA A 3 -17.53 -7.59 10.67
C ALA A 3 -16.88 -7.78 9.30
N THR A 4 -15.92 -6.92 8.94
CA THR A 4 -15.10 -7.12 7.74
C THR A 4 -14.37 -8.44 7.87
N GLN A 5 -14.57 -9.34 6.91
CA GLN A 5 -13.87 -10.61 6.90
C GLN A 5 -12.41 -10.39 6.48
N VAL A 6 -11.49 -10.76 7.37
CA VAL A 6 -10.04 -10.67 7.15
C VAL A 6 -9.50 -12.00 6.65
N PHE A 7 -8.65 -11.94 5.64
CA PHE A 7 -8.02 -13.07 4.97
C PHE A 7 -6.50 -12.98 5.08
N SER A 8 -5.85 -14.13 5.00
CA SER A 8 -4.40 -14.24 5.02
C SER A 8 -3.84 -13.85 3.66
N ILE A 9 -2.69 -13.18 3.60
CA ILE A 9 -2.03 -12.92 2.30
C ILE A 9 -1.74 -14.21 1.52
N TYR A 10 -1.63 -15.35 2.21
CA TYR A 10 -1.42 -16.66 1.59
C TYR A 10 -2.64 -17.16 0.82
N ASP A 11 -3.83 -16.58 1.02
CA ASP A 11 -5.02 -16.91 0.24
C ASP A 11 -4.89 -16.49 -1.23
N LEU A 12 -3.88 -15.67 -1.56
CA LEU A 12 -3.49 -15.36 -2.94
C LEU A 12 -2.51 -16.36 -3.54
N HIS A 13 -1.89 -17.27 -2.76
CA HIS A 13 -0.96 -18.25 -3.31
C HIS A 13 -1.64 -19.13 -4.37
N GLU A 14 -0.98 -19.32 -5.52
CA GLU A 14 -1.49 -20.02 -6.71
C GLU A 14 -2.75 -19.40 -7.34
N GLN A 15 -3.19 -18.22 -6.90
CA GLN A 15 -4.27 -17.49 -7.56
C GLN A 15 -3.74 -16.72 -8.78
N GLU A 16 -4.58 -16.57 -9.80
CA GLU A 16 -4.26 -15.75 -10.97
C GLU A 16 -4.80 -14.33 -10.77
N ILE A 17 -3.90 -13.35 -10.62
CA ILE A 17 -4.25 -11.93 -10.55
C ILE A 17 -4.25 -11.36 -11.96
N VAL A 18 -5.36 -10.76 -12.36
CA VAL A 18 -5.55 -10.22 -13.72
C VAL A 18 -5.53 -8.70 -13.77
N ARG A 19 -5.71 -8.03 -12.63
CA ARG A 19 -5.73 -6.56 -12.58
C ARG A 19 -5.32 -6.01 -11.22
N TRP A 20 -4.70 -4.85 -11.23
CA TRP A 20 -4.24 -4.11 -10.07
C TRP A 20 -4.74 -2.67 -10.08
N VAL A 21 -5.35 -2.22 -8.99
CA VAL A 21 -5.69 -0.80 -8.79
C VAL A 21 -5.18 -0.36 -7.43
N GLY A 22 -4.38 0.71 -7.40
CA GLY A 22 -3.82 1.24 -6.15
C GLY A 22 -4.46 2.57 -5.77
N ALA A 23 -4.84 2.71 -4.51
CA ALA A 23 -5.10 4.00 -3.89
C ALA A 23 -3.78 4.59 -3.38
N GLU A 24 -3.10 5.31 -4.26
CA GLU A 24 -1.77 5.87 -4.02
C GLU A 24 -1.86 7.11 -3.13
N MET A 25 -0.91 7.22 -2.22
CA MET A 25 -0.72 8.35 -1.32
C MET A 25 0.63 8.99 -1.63
N ALA A 26 0.67 10.32 -1.67
CA ALA A 26 1.90 11.07 -1.84
C ALA A 26 2.80 10.88 -0.61
N ILE A 27 4.13 10.86 -0.84
CA ILE A 27 5.12 10.73 0.23
C ILE A 27 5.43 12.08 0.91
N GLY A 28 4.92 13.19 0.37
CA GLY A 28 5.08 14.51 0.96
C GLY A 28 4.31 15.61 0.23
N GLY A 29 4.31 16.78 0.84
CA GLY A 29 3.66 18.00 0.36
C GLY A 29 2.13 18.01 0.47
N GLY A 30 1.49 18.90 -0.28
CA GLY A 30 0.03 19.11 -0.23
C GLY A 30 -0.41 20.16 0.81
N GLY A 31 -1.71 20.48 0.80
CA GLY A 31 -2.28 21.54 1.64
C GLY A 31 -2.67 21.13 3.06
N TYR A 32 -2.43 19.88 3.46
CA TYR A 32 -2.94 19.30 4.70
C TYR A 32 -1.84 18.54 5.44
N CYS A 33 -1.13 19.23 6.35
CA CYS A 33 -0.32 18.59 7.39
C CYS A 33 -1.02 18.87 8.72
N VAL A 34 -1.43 17.81 9.44
CA VAL A 34 -1.96 17.92 10.81
C VAL A 34 -0.81 17.66 11.77
N ASP A 35 -0.53 18.57 12.71
CA ASP A 35 0.25 18.26 13.91
C ASP A 35 -0.66 18.09 15.13
N GLU A 36 -0.20 17.31 16.11
CA GLU A 36 -1.00 16.82 17.23
C GLU A 36 -1.25 17.83 18.36
N GLN A 37 -0.71 19.06 18.35
CA GLN A 37 -0.76 19.86 19.59
C GLN A 37 -1.09 21.34 19.50
N THR A 38 -1.18 21.99 18.35
CA THR A 38 -1.70 23.38 18.33
C THR A 38 -2.18 23.78 16.96
N VAL A 39 -3.39 24.33 16.87
CA VAL A 39 -3.86 25.07 15.70
C VAL A 39 -3.04 26.36 15.57
N GLU A 40 -1.86 26.26 14.98
CA GLU A 40 -1.25 27.32 14.18
C GLU A 40 -0.92 26.72 12.83
N THR A 41 -1.80 26.97 11.86
CA THR A 41 -1.58 26.72 10.44
C THR A 41 -0.40 27.56 9.96
N GLY A 42 0.82 27.07 10.20
CA GLY A 42 2.08 27.77 9.98
C GLY A 42 2.88 27.31 8.76
N TRP A 43 2.34 26.40 7.94
CA TRP A 43 2.97 25.92 6.71
C TRP A 43 2.02 25.97 5.50
N ALA A 44 1.16 26.99 5.45
CA ALA A 44 0.33 27.32 4.30
C ALA A 44 1.14 27.85 3.10
N SER A 45 2.23 27.17 2.73
CA SER A 45 2.69 27.18 1.36
C SER A 45 2.33 25.80 0.80
N ALA A 46 1.48 25.77 -0.23
CA ALA A 46 1.27 24.58 -1.04
C ALA A 46 2.63 24.08 -1.56
N THR A 47 3.27 23.20 -0.80
CA THR A 47 4.46 22.51 -1.28
C THR A 47 3.98 21.55 -2.37
N PRO A 48 4.75 21.42 -3.46
CA PRO A 48 4.38 20.50 -4.53
C PRO A 48 4.10 19.12 -3.95
N VAL A 49 3.00 18.49 -4.36
CA VAL A 49 2.70 17.11 -3.98
C VAL A 49 3.80 16.22 -4.56
N VAL A 50 4.49 15.48 -3.69
CA VAL A 50 5.58 14.58 -4.08
C VAL A 50 5.06 13.15 -4.05
N TRP A 51 4.93 12.55 -5.24
CA TRP A 51 4.47 11.16 -5.36
C TRP A 51 5.60 10.13 -5.22
N GLN A 52 6.82 10.51 -5.61
CA GLN A 52 8.02 9.67 -5.60
C GLN A 52 9.26 10.55 -5.42
N ASP A 53 10.29 9.99 -4.78
CA ASP A 53 11.62 10.58 -4.60
C ASP A 53 12.67 9.47 -4.72
N ASP A 54 13.81 9.77 -5.37
CA ASP A 54 14.86 8.78 -5.65
C ASP A 54 15.48 8.18 -4.38
N SER A 55 15.36 8.86 -3.23
CA SER A 55 15.83 8.37 -1.93
C SER A 55 14.94 7.28 -1.33
N ILE A 56 13.70 7.14 -1.82
CA ILE A 56 12.71 6.19 -1.33
C ILE A 56 12.40 5.16 -2.43
N PRO A 57 12.86 3.91 -2.30
CA PRO A 57 12.69 2.88 -3.34
C PRO A 57 11.27 2.27 -3.36
N TYR A 58 10.29 2.95 -2.76
CA TYR A 58 8.92 2.48 -2.58
C TYR A 58 7.91 3.47 -3.13
N ARG A 59 6.81 2.94 -3.66
CA ARG A 59 5.56 3.67 -3.81
C ARG A 59 4.68 3.44 -2.59
N GLN A 60 3.92 4.46 -2.19
CA GLN A 60 3.05 4.40 -1.02
C GLN A 60 1.57 4.31 -1.43
N PHE A 61 0.85 3.39 -0.82
CA PHE A 61 -0.57 3.17 -1.05
C PHE A 61 -1.30 3.04 0.29
N THR A 62 -2.54 3.53 0.38
CA THR A 62 -3.41 3.20 1.52
C THR A 62 -3.97 1.78 1.38
N HIS A 63 -4.21 1.34 0.15
CA HIS A 63 -4.56 -0.04 -0.19
C HIS A 63 -4.32 -0.32 -1.67
N ILE A 64 -4.30 -1.61 -2.00
CA ILE A 64 -4.14 -2.11 -3.37
C ILE A 64 -5.19 -3.19 -3.63
N ASP A 65 -6.06 -2.95 -4.59
CA ASP A 65 -7.04 -3.92 -5.05
C ASP A 65 -6.44 -4.84 -6.12
N MET A 66 -6.74 -6.12 -5.97
CA MET A 66 -6.37 -7.20 -6.88
C MET A 66 -7.63 -7.88 -7.36
N GLU A 67 -7.88 -7.85 -8.67
CA GLU A 67 -8.92 -8.66 -9.30
C GLU A 67 -8.33 -10.00 -9.70
N LEU A 68 -8.97 -11.08 -9.27
CA LEU A 68 -8.60 -12.45 -9.64
C LEU A 68 -9.31 -12.88 -10.92
N ALA A 69 -8.77 -13.89 -11.60
CA ALA A 69 -9.36 -14.44 -12.83
C ALA A 69 -10.79 -15.00 -12.64
N ASP A 70 -11.18 -15.33 -11.40
CA ASP A 70 -12.54 -15.76 -11.07
C ASP A 70 -13.50 -14.61 -10.71
N GLY A 71 -13.03 -13.36 -10.83
CA GLY A 71 -13.81 -12.15 -10.58
C GLY A 71 -13.85 -11.70 -9.11
N ARG A 72 -13.25 -12.43 -8.17
CA ARG A 72 -13.11 -11.94 -6.79
C ARG A 72 -12.14 -10.75 -6.74
N VAL A 73 -12.41 -9.82 -5.84
CA VAL A 73 -11.53 -8.68 -5.58
C VAL A 73 -11.06 -8.71 -4.14
N PHE A 74 -9.74 -8.72 -3.95
CA PHE A 74 -9.13 -8.56 -2.64
C PHE A 74 -8.44 -7.20 -2.55
N SER A 75 -8.62 -6.49 -1.44
CA SER A 75 -7.81 -5.33 -1.12
C SER A 75 -6.72 -5.73 -0.13
N LEU A 76 -5.46 -5.48 -0.51
CA LEU A 76 -4.31 -5.54 0.39
C LEU A 76 -4.24 -4.24 1.17
N VAL A 77 -4.20 -4.37 2.49
CA VAL A 77 -4.21 -3.28 3.47
C VAL A 77 -3.19 -3.54 4.56
N SER A 78 -2.77 -2.48 5.25
CA SER A 78 -1.91 -2.55 6.43
C SER A 78 -2.75 -2.29 7.69
N GLN A 79 -2.59 -3.14 8.72
CA GLN A 79 -3.24 -2.94 10.02
C GLN A 79 -2.21 -2.52 11.03
N PHE A 80 -2.49 -1.45 11.77
CA PHE A 80 -1.71 -1.07 12.95
C PHE A 80 -2.48 -1.22 14.27
N GLN A 81 -3.83 -1.16 14.26
CA GLN A 81 -4.63 -1.11 15.50
C GLN A 81 -5.90 -1.98 15.45
N ASP A 82 -5.76 -3.30 15.52
CA ASP A 82 -6.90 -4.23 15.69
C ASP A 82 -7.12 -4.70 17.14
N GLY A 83 -6.29 -4.22 18.07
CA GLY A 83 -6.31 -4.63 19.47
C GLY A 83 -5.55 -5.93 19.76
N THR A 84 -4.81 -6.49 18.79
CA THR A 84 -3.96 -7.68 18.97
C THR A 84 -2.50 -7.35 19.34
N ASP A 85 -2.14 -6.06 19.36
CA ASP A 85 -0.77 -5.53 19.49
C ASP A 85 0.19 -5.91 18.35
N PHE A 86 -0.26 -6.71 17.37
CA PHE A 86 0.49 -7.02 16.16
C PHE A 86 0.03 -6.14 15.00
N TYR A 87 0.93 -5.90 14.07
CA TYR A 87 0.66 -5.11 12.87
C TYR A 87 1.13 -5.87 11.62
N GLY A 88 0.55 -5.52 10.48
CA GLY A 88 1.00 -6.08 9.22
C GLY A 88 -0.06 -6.08 8.12
N LEU A 89 0.31 -6.72 7.03
CA LEU A 89 -0.45 -6.87 5.82
C LEU A 89 -1.54 -7.93 5.99
N TYR A 90 -2.73 -7.61 5.51
CA TYR A 90 -3.86 -8.51 5.45
C TYR A 90 -4.72 -8.24 4.22
N LEU A 91 -5.58 -9.19 3.91
CA LEU A 91 -6.52 -9.08 2.80
C LEU A 91 -7.93 -8.87 3.32
N VAL A 92 -8.70 -8.03 2.63
CA VAL A 92 -10.14 -7.93 2.80
C VAL A 92 -10.82 -8.23 1.48
N LEU A 93 -11.92 -8.97 1.52
CA LEU A 93 -12.75 -9.16 0.33
C LEU A 93 -13.50 -7.86 0.04
N SER A 94 -13.38 -7.35 -1.18
CA SER A 94 -14.11 -6.19 -1.65
C SER A 94 -15.22 -6.60 -2.62
N ASP A 95 -16.32 -5.86 -2.59
CA ASP A 95 -17.45 -6.08 -3.51
C ASP A 95 -17.11 -5.68 -4.94
N ALA A 96 -16.15 -4.77 -5.13
CA ALA A 96 -15.71 -4.28 -6.43
C ALA A 96 -14.30 -3.68 -6.38
N ILE A 97 -13.64 -3.64 -7.54
CA ILE A 97 -12.39 -2.90 -7.70
C ILE A 97 -12.64 -1.40 -7.56
N SER A 98 -11.71 -0.69 -6.93
CA SER A 98 -11.82 0.75 -6.71
C SER A 98 -11.96 1.52 -8.03
N LYS A 99 -12.79 2.57 -7.98
CA LYS A 99 -12.97 3.47 -9.12
C LYS A 99 -11.74 4.35 -9.26
N LEU A 100 -11.24 4.45 -10.49
CA LEU A 100 -10.14 5.35 -10.84
C LEU A 100 -10.51 6.80 -10.50
N ARG A 101 -9.54 7.53 -9.96
CA ARG A 101 -9.71 8.89 -9.49
C ARG A 101 -8.37 9.63 -9.60
N GLU A 102 -8.36 10.72 -10.35
CA GLU A 102 -7.21 11.63 -10.36
C GLU A 102 -7.07 12.35 -9.01
N ALA A 103 -5.88 12.85 -8.71
CA ALA A 103 -5.71 13.72 -7.56
C ALA A 103 -6.45 15.04 -7.78
N ASP A 104 -7.16 15.51 -6.75
CA ASP A 104 -7.69 16.86 -6.71
C ASP A 104 -6.52 17.87 -6.64
N ASP A 105 -6.76 19.15 -6.96
CA ASP A 105 -5.73 20.19 -6.88
C ASP A 105 -5.15 20.30 -5.45
N GLY A 106 -3.87 19.95 -5.30
CA GLY A 106 -3.19 19.91 -4.00
C GLY A 106 -3.53 18.69 -3.13
N GLY A 107 -4.29 17.73 -3.66
CA GLY A 107 -4.63 16.48 -3.00
C GLY A 107 -3.47 15.48 -3.01
N ILE A 108 -3.30 14.79 -1.88
CA ILE A 108 -2.24 13.78 -1.69
C ILE A 108 -2.69 12.35 -2.01
N TYR A 109 -3.91 12.17 -2.53
CA TYR A 109 -4.49 10.86 -2.82
C TYR A 109 -4.98 10.77 -4.26
N ARG A 110 -4.68 9.65 -4.93
CA ARG A 110 -5.25 9.28 -6.23
C ARG A 110 -5.51 7.78 -6.29
N VAL A 111 -6.39 7.35 -7.19
CA VAL A 111 -6.66 5.94 -7.45
C VAL A 111 -6.36 5.67 -8.91
N ARG A 112 -5.40 4.78 -9.17
CA ARG A 112 -4.96 4.49 -10.54
C ARG A 112 -4.77 3.00 -10.78
N GLU A 113 -4.91 2.62 -12.04
CA GLU A 113 -4.54 1.30 -12.49
C GLU A 113 -3.01 1.16 -12.49
N LEU A 114 -2.52 0.02 -11.99
CA LEU A 114 -1.10 -0.27 -11.86
C LEU A 114 -0.68 -1.21 -12.98
N THR A 115 -0.76 -0.71 -14.22
CA THR A 115 -0.47 -1.49 -15.43
C THR A 115 0.99 -1.96 -15.52
N ASP A 116 1.87 -1.40 -14.68
CA ASP A 116 3.27 -1.79 -14.56
C ASP A 116 3.52 -2.95 -13.60
N PHE A 117 2.50 -3.37 -12.82
CA PHE A 117 2.58 -4.53 -11.94
C PHE A 117 2.41 -5.83 -12.75
N PRO A 118 3.18 -6.89 -12.46
CA PRO A 118 3.00 -8.18 -13.11
C PRO A 118 1.64 -8.79 -12.78
N THR A 119 1.03 -9.44 -13.78
CA THR A 119 -0.19 -10.24 -13.66
C THR A 119 0.11 -11.72 -13.90
N GLY A 120 -0.81 -12.59 -13.50
CA GLY A 120 -0.71 -14.04 -13.67
C GLY A 120 -0.76 -14.78 -12.34
N VAL A 121 -0.39 -16.06 -12.38
CA VAL A 121 -0.35 -16.93 -11.18
C VAL A 121 0.72 -16.42 -10.22
N THR A 122 0.32 -16.11 -8.99
CA THR A 122 1.22 -15.58 -7.97
C THR A 122 1.70 -16.68 -7.01
N SER A 123 2.94 -16.53 -6.54
CA SER A 123 3.46 -17.25 -5.39
C SER A 123 3.75 -16.26 -4.26
N VAL A 124 3.07 -16.45 -3.13
CA VAL A 124 3.20 -15.58 -1.96
C VAL A 124 4.15 -16.17 -0.92
N ARG A 125 5.04 -15.33 -0.40
CA ARG A 125 5.94 -15.64 0.72
C ARG A 125 5.97 -14.50 1.72
N ALA A 126 5.79 -14.80 3.01
CA ALA A 126 6.14 -13.85 4.08
C ALA A 126 7.66 -13.76 4.21
N VAL A 127 8.19 -12.55 4.16
CA VAL A 127 9.61 -12.24 4.38
C VAL A 127 9.85 -11.96 5.86
N ARG A 128 8.95 -11.17 6.48
CA ARG A 128 9.01 -10.82 7.91
C ARG A 128 7.62 -10.84 8.52
N ARG A 129 7.57 -11.23 9.79
CA ARG A 129 6.34 -11.33 10.60
C ARG A 129 6.49 -10.55 11.89
N ASP A 130 5.37 -10.07 12.41
CA ASP A 130 5.23 -9.61 13.78
C ASP A 130 4.24 -10.55 14.49
N GLY A 131 4.74 -11.30 15.46
CA GLY A 131 3.96 -12.35 16.11
C GLY A 131 3.65 -13.57 15.21
N PRO A 132 2.65 -14.37 15.59
CA PRO A 132 2.39 -15.67 14.95
C PRO A 132 1.75 -15.54 13.56
N THR A 133 0.92 -14.52 13.34
CA THR A 133 0.01 -14.44 12.19
C THR A 133 0.23 -13.22 11.30
N SER A 134 0.74 -12.11 11.85
CA SER A 134 0.81 -10.85 11.11
C SER A 134 2.07 -10.79 10.25
N VAL A 135 1.88 -10.54 8.96
CA VAL A 135 2.99 -10.46 8.00
C VAL A 135 3.33 -8.99 7.77
N VAL A 136 4.48 -8.55 8.24
CA VAL A 136 4.92 -7.16 8.06
C VAL A 136 5.44 -6.93 6.64
N GLU A 137 6.12 -7.92 6.08
CA GLU A 137 6.72 -7.84 4.76
C GLU A 137 6.44 -9.11 3.97
N ALA A 138 5.98 -8.95 2.74
CA ALA A 138 5.60 -10.03 1.86
C ALA A 138 6.21 -9.87 0.47
N GLU A 139 6.50 -11.00 -0.16
CA GLU A 139 6.99 -11.10 -1.53
C GLU A 139 5.97 -11.86 -2.36
N PHE A 140 5.50 -11.24 -3.44
CA PHE A 140 4.62 -11.85 -4.42
C PHE A 140 5.43 -12.05 -5.70
N SER A 141 5.69 -13.31 -6.02
CA SER A 141 6.46 -13.70 -7.20
C SER A 141 5.54 -14.08 -8.35
N PHE A 142 5.86 -13.55 -9.52
CA PHE A 142 5.23 -13.88 -10.79
C PHE A 142 6.30 -14.39 -11.74
N ARG A 143 5.88 -14.87 -12.92
CA ARG A 143 6.83 -15.27 -13.97
C ARG A 143 7.74 -14.12 -14.42
N GLU A 144 7.22 -12.90 -14.44
CA GLU A 144 7.88 -11.72 -15.03
C GLU A 144 8.61 -10.83 -14.01
N GLY A 145 8.48 -11.13 -12.72
CA GLY A 145 9.09 -10.32 -11.68
C GLY A 145 8.52 -10.58 -10.30
N VAL A 146 8.98 -9.77 -9.36
CA VAL A 146 8.66 -9.86 -7.95
C VAL A 146 8.15 -8.51 -7.46
N ILE A 147 7.11 -8.53 -6.65
CA ILE A 147 6.61 -7.37 -5.92
C ILE A 147 6.86 -7.59 -4.44
N ARG A 148 7.53 -6.64 -3.78
CA ARG A 148 7.65 -6.62 -2.32
C ARG A 148 6.70 -5.60 -1.73
N PHE A 149 6.00 -6.03 -0.69
CA PHE A 149 5.08 -5.24 0.09
C PHE A 149 5.60 -5.11 1.50
N LEU A 150 5.51 -3.91 2.06
CA LEU A 150 5.89 -3.60 3.43
C LEU A 150 4.78 -2.80 4.10
N SER A 151 4.37 -3.23 5.28
CA SER A 151 3.45 -2.52 6.18
C SER A 151 4.20 -1.37 6.88
N ALA A 152 4.22 -0.19 6.25
CA ALA A 152 4.92 1.00 6.71
C ALA A 152 4.42 2.25 5.96
N GLU A 153 4.83 3.42 6.43
CA GLU A 153 4.55 4.72 5.81
C GLU A 153 5.84 5.53 5.63
N VAL A 154 5.87 6.39 4.61
CA VAL A 154 6.92 7.38 4.40
C VAL A 154 6.45 8.71 4.98
N HIS A 155 7.27 9.28 5.84
CA HIS A 155 7.05 10.59 6.46
C HIS A 155 8.15 11.56 6.07
N GLU A 156 7.80 12.83 5.87
CA GLU A 156 8.77 13.91 5.70
C GLU A 156 9.37 14.29 7.06
N ARG A 157 10.71 14.34 7.14
CA ARG A 157 11.42 14.70 8.37
C ARG A 157 12.75 15.37 8.07
N ASP A 158 13.01 16.50 8.72
CA ASP A 158 14.28 17.23 8.67
C ASP A 158 14.78 17.53 7.24
N GLY A 159 13.85 17.77 6.30
CA GLY A 159 14.16 18.06 4.88
C GLY A 159 14.45 16.83 4.03
N GLY A 160 14.15 15.63 4.51
CA GLY A 160 14.18 14.39 3.75
C GLY A 160 13.00 13.48 4.09
N TYR A 161 13.11 12.21 3.74
CA TYR A 161 12.07 11.20 3.94
C TYR A 161 12.55 10.07 4.84
N VAL A 162 11.68 9.57 5.69
CA VAL A 162 11.94 8.43 6.58
C VAL A 162 10.82 7.40 6.47
N ILE A 163 11.17 6.12 6.48
CA ILE A 163 10.21 5.03 6.53
C ILE A 163 9.92 4.70 8.00
N VAL A 164 8.64 4.70 8.34
CA VAL A 164 8.13 4.40 9.68
C VAL A 164 7.26 3.14 9.58
N GLU A 165 7.68 2.07 10.24
CA GLU A 165 6.85 0.87 10.39
C GLU A 165 5.75 1.11 11.42
N ARG A 166 4.76 0.20 11.47
CA ARG A 166 3.58 0.32 12.35
C ARG A 166 2.67 1.50 11.98
N ASP A 167 2.31 1.52 10.71
CA ASP A 167 1.46 2.57 10.15
C ASP A 167 0.48 1.96 9.13
N GLU A 168 -0.50 2.75 8.69
CA GLU A 168 -1.66 2.29 7.93
C GLU A 168 -1.43 2.21 6.41
N SER A 169 -0.21 2.50 5.96
CA SER A 169 0.20 2.44 4.55
C SER A 169 0.84 1.10 4.15
N VAL A 170 0.78 0.83 2.85
CA VAL A 170 1.44 -0.26 2.16
C VAL A 170 2.49 0.33 1.23
N LEU A 171 3.77 0.07 1.53
CA LEU A 171 4.89 0.41 0.67
C LEU A 171 5.16 -0.71 -0.32
N VAL A 172 5.39 -0.35 -1.58
CA VAL A 172 5.59 -1.30 -2.68
C VAL A 172 6.87 -1.03 -3.44
N GLN A 173 7.68 -2.07 -3.56
CA GLN A 173 8.86 -2.10 -4.43
C GLN A 173 8.69 -3.18 -5.48
N MET A 174 9.01 -2.87 -6.74
CA MET A 174 9.02 -3.87 -7.81
C MET A 174 10.45 -4.22 -8.20
N GLU A 175 10.71 -5.51 -8.34
CA GLU A 175 11.95 -6.04 -8.88
C GLU A 175 11.62 -6.81 -10.15
N ARG A 176 12.15 -6.35 -11.30
CA ARG A 176 11.97 -7.06 -12.56
C ARG A 176 13.00 -8.17 -12.67
N SER A 177 12.57 -9.33 -13.13
CA SER A 177 13.51 -10.37 -13.53
C SER A 177 14.28 -9.86 -14.75
N ASN A 178 15.60 -9.73 -14.65
CA ASN A 178 16.43 -9.51 -15.83
C ASN A 178 16.31 -10.78 -16.69
N ALA A 179 15.62 -10.67 -17.82
CA ALA A 179 15.58 -11.69 -18.86
C ALA A 179 16.95 -11.81 -19.56
#